data_AF-A0A938T742-F1
#
_entry.id   AF-A0A938T742-F1
#
_cell.length_a   1.000
_cell.length_b   1.000
_cell.length_c   1.000
_cell.angle_alpha   90.00
_cell.angle_beta   90.00
_cell.angle_gamma   90.00
#
_symmetry.space_group_name_H-M   'P 1'
#
loop_
_entity.id
_entity.type
_entity.pdbx_description
1 polymer ?
#
loop_
_entity_poly.entity_id
_entity_poly.type
_entity_poly.pdbx_seq_one_letter_code
_entity_poly.pdbx_strand_id
1 'polypeptide(L)'
;MNKLNHLEYYRLSWNLSDNSISWLEPVYKCNLQCEGCYRRNENDSHKPLDLIKEEIEVFCGKRKTDGILIAGGEPLMHPQITEISRIVCRIKKM
;
A
#
# COMPACT_ATOMS: atom_id res chain seq x y z
N MET A 1 8.63 -12.43 37.92
CA MET A 1 7.83 -11.38 37.26
C MET A 1 7.35 -11.95 35.93
N ASN A 2 6.06 -12.26 35.79
CA ASN A 2 5.52 -12.70 34.51
C ASN A 2 5.62 -11.54 33.51
N LYS A 3 6.33 -11.77 32.41
CA LYS A 3 6.56 -10.78 31.37
C LYS A 3 5.24 -10.67 30.58
N LEU A 4 4.50 -9.58 30.79
CA LEU A 4 3.25 -9.35 30.07
C LEU A 4 3.54 -9.11 28.58
N ASN A 5 2.98 -9.93 27.70
CA ASN A 5 3.03 -9.72 26.25
C ASN A 5 1.70 -9.15 25.76
N HIS A 6 1.65 -7.84 25.53
CA HIS A 6 0.43 -7.15 25.06
C HIS A 6 -0.16 -7.71 23.75
N LEU A 7 0.62 -8.45 22.94
CA LEU A 7 0.16 -9.07 21.69
C LEU A 7 -0.70 -10.32 21.90
N GLU A 8 -0.66 -10.92 23.09
CA GLU A 8 -1.39 -12.15 23.44
C GLU A 8 -2.75 -11.87 24.12
N TYR A 9 -3.07 -10.60 24.37
CA TYR A 9 -4.35 -10.19 24.95
C TYR A 9 -5.36 -9.75 23.88
N TYR A 10 -6.63 -9.66 24.27
CA TYR A 10 -7.66 -9.10 23.41
C TYR A 10 -7.28 -7.68 22.97
N ARG A 11 -7.13 -7.50 21.66
CA ARG A 11 -6.91 -6.22 20.99
C ARG A 11 -7.95 -6.06 19.91
N LEU A 12 -8.38 -4.81 19.68
CA LEU A 12 -9.04 -4.47 18.44
C LEU A 12 -8.12 -4.86 17.28
N SER A 13 -8.70 -5.29 16.15
CA SER A 13 -7.90 -5.74 14.99
C SER A 13 -6.89 -4.67 14.57
N TRP A 14 -7.27 -3.40 14.76
CA TRP A 14 -6.53 -2.19 14.40
C TRP A 14 -6.27 -1.31 15.61
N ASN A 15 -5.12 -0.65 15.63
CA ASN A 15 -4.75 0.39 16.60
C ASN A 15 -3.88 1.45 15.91
N LEU A 16 -3.41 2.46 16.62
CA LEU A 16 -2.59 3.53 16.03
C LEU A 16 -1.32 3.01 15.32
N SER A 17 -0.78 1.88 15.78
CA SER A 17 0.40 1.22 15.24
C SER A 17 0.08 0.09 14.23
N ASP A 18 -1.18 -0.31 14.11
CA ASP A 18 -1.66 -1.41 13.25
C ASP A 18 -2.66 -0.86 12.21
N ASN A 19 -2.26 -0.87 10.93
CA ASN A 19 -3.07 -0.29 9.86
C ASN A 19 -4.00 -1.34 9.23
N SER A 20 -5.29 -1.02 9.09
CA SER A 20 -6.20 -1.89 8.33
C SER A 20 -5.81 -2.04 6.87
N ILE A 21 -5.27 -0.96 6.29
CA ILE A 21 -4.94 -0.86 4.87
C ILE A 21 -3.56 -0.23 4.71
N SER A 22 -2.75 -0.79 3.82
CA SER A 22 -1.52 -0.16 3.33
C SER A 22 -1.79 0.59 2.03
N TRP A 23 -1.15 1.74 1.88
CA TRP A 23 -1.35 2.64 0.76
C TRP A 23 -0.18 2.53 -0.21
N LEU A 24 -0.43 2.06 -1.44
CA LEU A 24 0.56 1.89 -2.49
C LEU A 24 0.28 2.89 -3.62
N GLU A 25 1.23 3.76 -3.95
CA GLU A 25 1.12 4.70 -5.07
C GLU A 25 2.13 4.32 -6.17
N PRO A 26 1.75 3.50 -7.17
CA PRO A 26 2.67 3.08 -8.23
C PRO A 26 2.89 4.15 -9.30
N VAL A 27 2.04 5.18 -9.35
CA VAL A 27 2.07 6.25 -10.35
C VAL A 27 1.50 7.55 -9.78
N TYR A 28 2.05 8.70 -10.16
CA TYR A 28 1.47 10.02 -9.85
C TYR A 28 0.85 10.70 -11.06
N LYS A 29 1.15 10.21 -12.27
CA LYS A 29 0.49 10.60 -13.52
C LYS A 29 -1.02 10.39 -13.40
N CYS A 30 -1.78 11.41 -13.80
CA CYS A 30 -3.23 11.38 -13.82
C CYS A 30 -3.76 11.93 -15.14
N ASN A 31 -4.88 11.39 -15.62
CA ASN A 31 -5.62 11.88 -16.78
C ASN A 31 -6.68 12.93 -16.41
N LEU A 32 -6.77 13.30 -15.13
CA LEU A 32 -7.65 14.35 -14.60
C LEU A 32 -6.84 15.43 -13.87
N GLN A 33 -7.47 16.58 -13.65
CA GLN A 33 -6.89 17.72 -12.92
C GLN A 33 -7.90 18.23 -11.88
N CYS A 34 -8.08 17.45 -10.82
CA CYS A 34 -9.00 17.79 -9.74
C CYS A 34 -8.52 19.03 -8.97
N GLU A 35 -9.42 19.97 -8.68
CA GLU A 35 -9.10 21.21 -7.92
C GLU A 35 -8.51 20.90 -6.53
N GLY A 36 -9.03 19.87 -5.86
CA GLY A 36 -8.56 19.42 -4.54
C GLY A 36 -7.47 18.34 -4.57
N CYS A 37 -6.76 18.15 -5.70
CA CYS A 37 -5.73 17.10 -5.76
C CYS A 37 -4.56 17.43 -4.81
N TYR A 38 -4.31 16.55 -3.83
CA TYR A 38 -3.17 16.70 -2.92
C TYR A 38 -1.84 16.22 -3.54
N ARG A 39 -1.88 15.57 -4.72
CA ARG A 39 -0.72 15.03 -5.42
C ARG A 39 -0.41 15.84 -6.68
N ARG A 40 0.88 16.09 -6.92
CA ARG A 40 1.33 16.68 -8.19
C ARG A 40 1.17 15.65 -9.32
N ASN A 41 0.59 16.08 -10.44
CA ASN A 41 0.53 15.27 -11.65
C ASN A 41 1.93 15.26 -12.30
N GLU A 42 2.64 14.15 -12.16
CA GLU A 42 4.01 13.99 -12.66
C GLU A 42 4.04 13.01 -13.83
N ASN A 43 4.48 13.51 -14.99
CA ASN A 43 4.81 12.67 -16.13
C ASN A 43 5.99 11.76 -15.77
N ASP A 44 6.01 10.55 -16.34
CA ASP A 44 7.06 9.55 -16.12
C ASP A 44 7.25 9.08 -14.66
N SER A 45 6.20 9.19 -13.85
CA SER A 45 6.16 8.73 -12.45
C SER A 45 5.83 7.24 -12.27
N HIS A 46 5.91 6.44 -13.34
CA HIS A 46 5.62 5.00 -13.29
C HIS A 46 6.74 4.28 -12.52
N LYS A 47 6.45 3.80 -11.31
CA LYS A 47 7.43 3.04 -10.52
C LYS A 47 7.73 1.69 -11.19
N PRO A 48 9.00 1.27 -11.26
CA PRO A 48 9.32 -0.08 -11.73
C PRO A 48 8.73 -1.13 -10.78
N LEU A 49 8.36 -2.29 -11.32
CA LEU A 49 7.75 -3.38 -10.54
C LEU A 49 8.61 -3.82 -9.35
N ASP A 50 9.93 -3.76 -9.45
CA ASP A 50 10.82 -4.20 -8.37
C ASP A 50 10.77 -3.25 -7.16
N LEU A 51 10.66 -1.94 -7.40
CA LEU A 51 10.43 -0.98 -6.33
C LEU A 51 9.05 -1.18 -5.68
N ILE A 52 8.02 -1.48 -6.48
CA ILE A 52 6.67 -1.77 -5.96
C ILE A 52 6.68 -3.02 -5.06
N LYS A 53 7.41 -4.08 -5.45
CA LYS A 53 7.57 -5.28 -4.62
C LYS A 53 8.29 -4.94 -3.31
N GLU A 54 9.37 -4.17 -3.37
CA GLU A 54 10.10 -3.73 -2.19
C GLU A 54 9.20 -2.94 -1.23
N GLU A 55 8.41 -1.99 -1.72
CA GLU A 55 7.45 -1.23 -0.89
C GLU A 55 6.42 -2.14 -0.21
N ILE A 56 5.89 -3.12 -0.95
CA ILE A 56 4.95 -4.11 -0.43
C ILE A 56 5.60 -4.98 0.66
N GLU A 57 6.83 -5.44 0.44
CA GLU A 57 7.60 -6.23 1.42
C GLU A 57 7.84 -5.42 2.70
N VAL A 58 8.17 -4.13 2.58
CA VAL A 58 8.30 -3.23 3.73
C VAL A 58 6.97 -3.08 4.47
N PHE A 59 5.85 -2.89 3.77
CA PHE A 59 4.54 -2.78 4.42
C PHE A 59 4.20 -4.04 5.23
N CYS A 60 4.31 -5.21 4.62
CA CYS A 60 3.96 -6.48 5.24
C CYS A 60 4.94 -6.87 6.36
N GLY A 61 6.22 -6.51 6.22
CA GLY A 61 7.25 -6.79 7.23
C GLY A 61 7.21 -5.84 8.44
N LYS A 62 6.60 -4.66 8.31
CA LYS A 62 6.59 -3.63 9.37
C LYS A 62 5.22 -3.39 10.01
N ARG A 63 4.13 -3.79 9.35
CA ARG A 63 2.77 -3.54 9.82
C ARG A 63 1.89 -4.76 9.57
N LYS A 64 0.86 -4.94 10.41
CA LYS A 64 -0.29 -5.74 10.01
C LYS A 64 -1.04 -4.98 8.92
N THR A 65 -1.44 -5.68 7.87
CA THR A 65 -2.16 -5.13 6.73
C THR A 65 -3.17 -6.16 6.25
N ASP A 66 -4.46 -5.80 6.22
CA ASP A 66 -5.51 -6.69 5.71
C ASP A 66 -5.80 -6.44 4.22
N GLY A 67 -5.32 -5.31 3.69
CA GLY A 67 -5.50 -4.94 2.29
C GLY A 67 -4.50 -3.89 1.84
N ILE A 68 -4.23 -3.87 0.54
CA ILE A 68 -3.44 -2.82 -0.10
C ILE A 68 -4.34 -2.02 -1.02
N LEU A 69 -4.39 -0.71 -0.80
CA LEU A 69 -5.02 0.24 -1.69
C LEU A 69 -4.02 0.67 -2.76
N ILE A 70 -4.29 0.32 -4.02
CA ILE A 70 -3.52 0.81 -5.16
C ILE A 70 -4.10 2.18 -5.54
N ALA A 71 -3.36 3.24 -5.22
CA ALA A 71 -3.77 4.64 -5.30
C ALA A 71 -2.71 5.49 -6.04
N GLY A 72 -2.61 6.79 -5.77
CA GLY A 72 -1.62 7.70 -6.37
C GLY A 72 -2.28 8.79 -7.22
N GLY A 73 -1.81 8.96 -8.45
CA GLY A 73 -2.52 9.75 -9.46
C GLY A 73 -3.77 9.01 -9.93
N GLU A 74 -3.80 8.62 -11.20
CA GLU A 74 -4.79 7.62 -11.67
C GLU A 74 -4.08 6.26 -11.78
N PRO A 75 -4.33 5.29 -10.88
CA PRO A 75 -3.67 3.98 -10.88
C PRO A 75 -3.72 3.27 -12.22
N LEU A 76 -4.83 3.40 -12.97
CA LEU A 76 -5.00 2.76 -14.27
C LEU A 76 -4.08 3.34 -15.37
N MET A 77 -3.42 4.47 -15.11
CA MET A 77 -2.40 5.02 -16.01
C MET A 77 -1.08 4.26 -15.95
N HIS A 78 -0.85 3.39 -14.95
CA HIS A 78 0.36 2.59 -14.88
C HIS A 78 0.33 1.47 -15.95
N PRO A 79 1.31 1.38 -16.86
CA PRO A 79 1.27 0.42 -17.98
C PRO A 79 1.25 -1.05 -17.52
N GLN A 80 1.73 -1.32 -16.30
CA GLN A 80 1.75 -2.65 -15.70
C GLN A 80 0.73 -2.83 -14.57
N ILE A 81 -0.35 -2.05 -14.52
CA ILE A 81 -1.36 -2.10 -13.44
C ILE A 81 -1.92 -3.51 -13.18
N THR A 82 -2.13 -4.31 -14.23
CA THR A 82 -2.58 -5.70 -14.07
C THR A 82 -1.55 -6.57 -13.36
N GLU A 83 -0.25 -6.33 -13.60
CA GLU A 83 0.81 -7.08 -12.93
C GLU A 83 0.96 -6.63 -11.47
N ILE A 84 0.83 -5.34 -11.19
CA ILE A 84 0.77 -4.80 -9.82
C ILE A 84 -0.39 -5.44 -9.04
N SER A 85 -1.58 -5.53 -9.64
CA SER A 85 -2.73 -6.20 -9.03
C SER A 85 -2.44 -7.67 -8.73
N ARG A 86 -1.79 -8.41 -9.64
CA ARG A 86 -1.37 -9.81 -9.40
C ARG A 86 -0.37 -9.94 -8.25
N ILE A 87 0.59 -9.01 -8.15
CA ILE A 87 1.55 -8.98 -7.05
C ILE A 87 0.80 -8.80 -5.73
N VAL A 88 -0.10 -7.83 -5.64
CA VAL A 88 -0.91 -7.57 -4.44
C VAL A 88 -1.75 -8.80 -4.05
N CYS A 89 -2.44 -9.44 -5.01
CA CYS A 89 -3.26 -10.62 -4.72
C CYS A 89 -2.47 -11.84 -4.25
N ARG A 90 -1.15 -11.91 -4.52
CA ARG A 90 -0.29 -13.02 -4.09
C ARG A 90 0.26 -12.86 -2.67
N ILE A 91 0.03 -11.71 -2.04
CA ILE A 91 0.40 -11.50 -0.65
C ILE A 91 -0.49 -12.42 0.19
N LYS A 92 0.13 -13.38 0.89
CA LYS A 92 -0.60 -14.21 1.85
C LYS A 92 -1.12 -13.30 2.97
N LYS A 93 -2.41 -13.40 3.30
CA LYS A 93 -2.93 -12.84 4.55
C LYS A 93 -2.07 -13.35 5.70
N MET A 94 -1.47 -12.43 6.46
CA MET A 94 -0.68 -12.73 7.66
C MET A 94 -1.58 -12.85 8.88
#